data_AF-A0A7V7DS07-F1
#
_entry.id   AF-A0A7V7DS07-F1
#
_cell.length_a   1.000
_cell.length_b   1.000
_cell.length_c   1.000
_cell.angle_alpha   90.00
_cell.angle_beta   90.00
_cell.angle_gamma   90.00
#
_symmetry.space_group_name_H-M   'P 1'
#
loop_
_entity.id
_entity.type
_entity.pdbx_description
1 polymer ?
#
loop_
_entity_poly.entity_id
_entity_poly.type
_entity_poly.pdbx_seq_one_letter_code
_entity_poly.pdbx_strand_id
1 'polypeptide(L)'
;MMGLALFCGVAMMVSHGFGQESASLQKDPVLKGQADEYNDRIPKTVIELQQFRKNSFLPITGASGQLGTVTLINLNPLINTWFLLLIQWNGAGLLESYHLQNSDPSTQTLSLDPKYPHGILISTKEGVHACELWSVPSGSELGGASGTGKPYTPICGGKLFLRNRTQGHKTTLEQVTDLLRNHVWQGEKITTFVRETFYTDAYLNTSEMLEAKNPSAETRPRPSGAPARPMMSPRYSNHFLVPEELGIDLETDTGNRLLVGRWYNVKDLPGVFVSVTQPNLVAEEVVESQGKQVNPLDEIESKALVYMVAFDLDHFDLGFEMGTDHPKVGWSDRVQDQVRDDTLPGPDGIGTLDPLVMTGMINPADAQRTAATFVGGFKRFHGAFRWSDLALKNQGSHYGFVENGVILSKLQPGLSTVVVFNDGTIDLKTWKKADDADLHRIRHARQNGVPIIEYDGATGTSRVGAFVPRWGQGNWSGSAEKRFRTVRAGMGLQIFQNRRFLIYGYFSAATPSAMARVFQAYQCRHALLLDINALEHTYLAVYIRKGSEFSVEHLIKGMDVLDKTKGGKVIPRFLGFPDNRDFFYLFRKVDS
;
A
#
# COMPACT_ATOMS: atom_id res chain seq x y z
N MET A 1 56.98 28.15 16.97
CA MET A 1 56.00 28.82 16.09
C MET A 1 55.07 27.73 15.57
N MET A 2 54.02 27.37 16.31
CA MET A 2 52.64 27.88 16.21
C MET A 2 52.00 27.63 14.83
N GLY A 3 50.95 26.80 14.86
CA GLY A 3 49.77 26.95 14.00
C GLY A 3 49.55 25.87 12.94
N LEU A 4 48.85 24.79 13.28
CA LEU A 4 47.51 24.50 12.75
C LEU A 4 46.93 23.24 13.43
N ALA A 5 45.96 23.45 14.29
CA ALA A 5 44.96 22.46 14.66
C ALA A 5 43.66 22.87 13.95
N LEU A 6 42.90 21.92 13.39
CA LEU A 6 41.44 21.82 13.55
C LEU A 6 40.85 20.65 12.74
N PHE A 7 40.04 19.86 13.43
CA PHE A 7 38.95 18.98 12.98
C PHE A 7 39.25 17.77 12.09
N CYS A 8 39.56 16.64 12.75
CA CYS A 8 39.09 15.33 12.29
C CYS A 8 38.62 14.53 13.50
N GLY A 9 37.30 14.34 13.63
CA GLY A 9 36.74 13.43 14.64
C GLY A 9 35.40 13.90 15.17
N VAL A 10 34.31 13.43 14.57
CA VAL A 10 33.13 12.81 15.24
C VAL A 10 32.34 12.12 14.13
N ALA A 11 32.49 10.80 13.98
CA ALA A 11 31.56 9.96 13.21
C ALA A 11 31.68 8.49 13.65
N MET A 12 31.49 8.22 14.93
CA MET A 12 31.23 6.87 15.45
C MET A 12 30.59 7.01 16.82
N MET A 13 29.26 6.83 16.89
CA MET A 13 28.49 6.30 18.02
C MET A 13 26.99 6.58 17.82
N VAL A 14 26.34 5.83 16.91
CA VAL A 14 24.90 5.55 16.99
C VAL A 14 24.68 4.13 16.46
N SER A 15 25.06 3.13 17.24
CA SER A 15 24.74 1.72 16.90
C SER A 15 24.54 0.81 18.12
N HIS A 16 24.61 1.34 19.34
CA HIS A 16 24.52 0.53 20.56
C HIS A 16 23.14 0.52 21.24
N GLY A 17 22.13 1.24 20.71
CA GLY A 17 20.78 1.28 21.29
C GLY A 17 19.81 0.22 20.76
N PHE A 18 19.87 -0.13 19.47
CA PHE A 18 18.84 -0.95 18.81
C PHE A 18 18.95 -2.47 19.09
N GLY A 19 20.13 -2.96 19.48
CA GLY A 19 20.34 -4.39 19.76
C GLY A 19 19.88 -4.84 21.15
N GLN A 20 19.75 -3.91 22.12
CA GLN A 20 19.36 -4.27 23.49
C GLN A 20 17.84 -4.35 23.69
N GLU A 21 17.06 -3.53 22.97
CA GLU A 21 15.60 -3.48 23.12
C GLU A 21 14.93 -4.73 22.54
N SER A 22 15.36 -5.19 21.35
CA SER A 22 14.89 -6.44 20.73
C SER A 22 15.26 -7.70 21.54
N ALA A 23 16.46 -7.72 22.13
CA ALA A 23 16.91 -8.80 23.01
C ALA A 23 16.20 -8.80 24.37
N SER A 24 15.72 -7.65 24.85
CA SER A 24 14.90 -7.56 26.07
C SER A 24 13.45 -7.99 25.84
N LEU A 25 12.87 -7.68 24.68
CA LEU A 25 11.51 -8.09 24.31
C LEU A 25 11.36 -9.62 24.20
N GLN A 26 12.40 -10.33 23.76
CA GLN A 26 12.38 -11.80 23.65
C GLN A 26 12.47 -12.55 24.99
N LYS A 27 12.74 -11.87 26.12
CA LYS A 27 12.86 -12.50 27.45
C LYS A 27 11.55 -12.53 28.24
N ASP A 28 10.52 -11.80 27.81
CA ASP A 28 9.19 -11.85 28.44
C ASP A 28 8.50 -13.17 28.05
N PRO A 29 8.13 -14.04 29.02
CA PRO A 29 7.45 -15.31 28.74
C PRO A 29 6.16 -15.16 27.93
N VAL A 30 5.44 -14.05 28.08
CA VAL A 30 4.21 -13.77 27.31
C VAL A 30 4.57 -13.52 25.85
N LEU A 31 5.54 -12.65 25.59
CA LEU A 31 5.99 -12.37 24.22
C LEU A 31 6.60 -13.60 23.56
N LYS A 32 7.30 -14.45 24.33
CA LYS A 32 7.80 -15.74 23.83
C LYS A 32 6.66 -16.66 23.40
N GLY A 33 5.63 -16.84 24.24
CA GLY A 33 4.47 -17.65 23.88
C GLY A 33 3.74 -17.13 22.64
N GLN A 34 3.58 -15.81 22.52
CA GLN A 34 2.97 -15.18 21.34
C GLN A 34 3.83 -15.29 20.08
N ALA A 35 5.18 -15.28 20.21
CA ALA A 35 6.09 -15.53 19.10
C ALA A 35 6.05 -16.99 18.65
N ASP A 36 5.93 -17.93 19.57
CA ASP A 36 5.75 -19.36 19.26
C ASP A 36 4.42 -19.57 18.52
N GLU A 37 3.31 -19.01 19.05
CA GLU A 37 2.02 -18.98 18.36
C GLU A 37 2.12 -18.39 16.97
N TYR A 38 2.86 -17.30 16.75
CA TYR A 38 3.06 -16.74 15.42
C TYR A 38 3.74 -17.74 14.49
N ASN A 39 4.81 -18.39 14.95
CA ASN A 39 5.64 -19.30 14.15
C ASN A 39 4.99 -20.66 13.87
N ASP A 40 4.11 -21.13 14.77
CA ASP A 40 3.52 -22.45 14.67
C ASP A 40 2.78 -22.68 13.35
N ARG A 41 2.85 -23.90 12.84
CA ARG A 41 2.19 -24.29 11.60
C ARG A 41 0.92 -25.09 11.91
N ILE A 42 -0.06 -24.40 12.47
CA ILE A 42 -1.35 -24.94 12.88
C ILE A 42 -2.48 -24.00 12.43
N PRO A 43 -3.73 -24.50 12.31
CA PRO A 43 -4.90 -23.64 12.21
C PRO A 43 -4.95 -22.66 13.39
N LYS A 44 -5.15 -21.37 13.10
CA LYS A 44 -5.22 -20.31 14.10
C LYS A 44 -6.14 -19.17 13.64
N THR A 45 -6.35 -18.18 14.49
CA THR A 45 -7.04 -16.94 14.11
C THR A 45 -6.01 -15.84 13.78
N VAL A 46 -6.49 -14.70 13.28
CA VAL A 46 -5.61 -13.55 13.04
C VAL A 46 -5.01 -12.99 14.35
N ILE A 47 -5.58 -13.30 15.52
CA ILE A 47 -5.07 -12.83 16.81
C ILE A 47 -3.73 -13.50 17.15
N GLU A 48 -3.58 -14.81 16.90
CA GLU A 48 -2.33 -15.55 17.12
C GLU A 48 -1.22 -15.15 16.13
N LEU A 49 -1.55 -14.45 15.03
CA LEU A 49 -0.54 -13.81 14.17
C LEU A 49 0.04 -12.52 14.78
N GLN A 50 -0.58 -11.97 15.82
CA GLN A 50 -0.12 -10.73 16.46
C GLN A 50 0.80 -11.06 17.63
N GLN A 51 2.07 -11.29 17.32
CA GLN A 51 3.09 -11.69 18.31
C GLN A 51 3.44 -10.58 19.32
N PHE A 52 3.00 -9.34 19.09
CA PHE A 52 3.27 -8.18 19.94
C PHE A 52 2.04 -7.70 20.71
N ARG A 53 0.92 -8.44 20.64
CA ARG A 53 -0.36 -7.99 21.18
C ARG A 53 -0.35 -7.91 22.71
N LYS A 54 -1.14 -7.00 23.27
CA LYS A 54 -1.36 -6.88 24.71
C LYS A 54 -2.83 -7.09 25.06
N ASN A 55 -3.08 -8.03 25.96
CA ASN A 55 -4.42 -8.36 26.43
C ASN A 55 -4.66 -7.76 27.82
N SER A 56 -5.88 -7.29 28.06
CA SER A 56 -6.39 -6.94 29.39
C SER A 56 -7.80 -7.49 29.53
N PHE A 57 -8.18 -7.88 30.75
CA PHE A 57 -9.48 -8.48 31.03
C PHE A 57 -10.11 -7.88 32.28
N LEU A 58 -11.43 -7.82 32.32
CA LEU A 58 -12.19 -7.32 33.45
C LEU A 58 -13.50 -8.12 33.60
N PRO A 59 -13.83 -8.65 34.79
CA PRO A 59 -15.16 -9.18 35.05
C PRO A 59 -16.19 -8.04 35.10
N ILE A 60 -17.34 -8.24 34.46
CA ILE A 60 -18.39 -7.23 34.33
C ILE A 60 -19.75 -7.80 34.73
N THR A 61 -20.67 -6.91 35.06
CA THR A 61 -22.08 -7.23 35.31
C THR A 61 -22.94 -6.39 34.37
N GLY A 62 -23.85 -7.02 33.63
CA GLY A 62 -24.76 -6.34 32.71
C GLY A 62 -25.89 -5.65 33.45
N ALA A 63 -26.64 -4.80 32.72
CA ALA A 63 -27.77 -4.05 33.28
C ALA A 63 -28.86 -4.95 33.90
N SER A 64 -28.98 -6.20 33.45
CA SER A 64 -29.91 -7.22 33.96
C SER A 64 -29.35 -8.06 35.12
N GLY A 65 -28.14 -7.75 35.63
CA GLY A 65 -27.45 -8.55 36.66
C GLY A 65 -26.68 -9.75 36.11
N GLN A 66 -26.70 -9.94 34.79
CA GLN A 66 -25.93 -10.96 34.06
C GLN A 66 -24.42 -10.79 34.27
N LEU A 67 -23.71 -11.83 34.69
CA LEU A 67 -22.24 -11.79 34.80
C LEU A 67 -21.57 -12.04 33.45
N GLY A 68 -20.41 -11.43 33.24
CA GLY A 68 -19.61 -11.62 32.04
C GLY A 68 -18.14 -11.22 32.23
N THR A 69 -17.37 -11.35 31.15
CA THR A 69 -15.98 -10.89 31.07
C THR A 69 -15.82 -10.04 29.82
N VAL A 70 -15.16 -8.90 29.95
CA VAL A 70 -14.68 -8.11 28.82
C VAL A 70 -13.18 -8.28 28.66
N THR A 71 -12.72 -8.46 27.42
CA THR A 71 -11.31 -8.51 27.05
C THR A 71 -11.01 -7.41 26.05
N LEU A 72 -10.01 -6.58 26.34
CA LEU A 72 -9.48 -5.58 25.41
C LEU A 72 -8.10 -6.02 24.94
N ILE A 73 -7.97 -6.23 23.63
CA ILE A 73 -6.73 -6.65 22.96
C ILE A 73 -6.22 -5.45 22.16
N ASN A 74 -5.07 -4.91 22.55
CA ASN A 74 -4.29 -4.00 21.70
C ASN A 74 -3.44 -4.86 20.76
N LEU A 75 -3.69 -4.77 19.45
CA LEU A 75 -3.08 -5.67 18.47
C LEU A 75 -1.59 -5.38 18.25
N ASN A 76 -1.15 -4.16 18.52
CA ASN A 76 0.26 -3.77 18.54
C ASN A 76 0.43 -2.51 19.41
N PRO A 77 0.90 -2.62 20.67
CA PRO A 77 1.01 -1.49 21.59
C PRO A 77 1.95 -0.37 21.16
N LEU A 78 2.91 -0.63 20.27
CA LEU A 78 3.81 0.40 19.76
C LEU A 78 3.14 1.26 18.68
N ILE A 79 2.23 0.67 17.90
CA ILE A 79 1.45 1.38 16.88
C ILE A 79 0.15 1.92 17.45
N ASN A 80 -0.48 1.19 18.37
CA ASN A 80 -1.57 1.63 19.23
C ASN A 80 -2.83 2.10 18.50
N THR A 81 -3.04 1.63 17.26
CA THR A 81 -4.16 2.05 16.40
C THR A 81 -5.37 1.12 16.50
N TRP A 82 -5.18 -0.19 16.43
CA TRP A 82 -6.30 -1.15 16.37
C TRP A 82 -6.43 -2.00 17.63
N PHE A 83 -7.68 -2.15 18.06
CA PHE A 83 -8.07 -2.92 19.23
C PHE A 83 -9.24 -3.84 18.92
N LEU A 84 -9.24 -5.02 19.53
CA LEU A 84 -10.44 -5.85 19.63
C LEU A 84 -11.00 -5.76 21.04
N LEU A 85 -12.28 -5.45 21.14
CA LEU A 85 -13.06 -5.52 22.38
C LEU A 85 -13.99 -6.72 22.29
N LEU A 86 -13.76 -7.70 23.15
CA LEU A 86 -14.52 -8.95 23.21
C LEU A 86 -15.36 -8.96 24.49
N ILE A 87 -16.67 -9.19 24.36
CA ILE A 87 -17.59 -9.28 25.49
C ILE A 87 -18.18 -10.68 25.51
N GLN A 88 -17.94 -11.42 26.59
CA GLN A 88 -18.48 -12.75 26.80
C GLN A 88 -19.37 -12.76 28.03
N TRP A 89 -20.66 -13.02 27.84
CA TRP A 89 -21.59 -13.16 28.93
C TRP A 89 -21.78 -14.61 29.35
N ASN A 90 -21.88 -14.85 30.66
CA ASN A 90 -22.08 -16.19 31.20
C ASN A 90 -23.42 -16.76 30.71
N GLY A 91 -23.38 -17.99 30.18
CA GLY A 91 -24.56 -18.71 29.68
C GLY A 91 -25.08 -18.26 28.30
N ALA A 92 -24.56 -17.19 27.70
CA ALA A 92 -25.05 -16.67 26.42
C ALA A 92 -24.52 -17.43 25.19
N GLY A 93 -23.45 -18.24 25.32
CA GLY A 93 -22.82 -18.99 24.22
C GLY A 93 -22.19 -18.13 23.11
N LEU A 94 -22.57 -16.85 23.01
CA LEU A 94 -22.13 -15.90 21.99
C LEU A 94 -21.00 -15.02 22.54
N LEU A 95 -19.93 -14.90 21.75
CA LEU A 95 -18.87 -13.92 21.94
C LEU A 95 -19.18 -12.70 21.07
N GLU A 96 -19.43 -11.55 21.70
CA GLU A 96 -19.54 -10.29 20.99
C GLU A 96 -18.15 -9.73 20.72
N SER A 97 -17.88 -9.28 19.49
CA SER A 97 -16.57 -8.74 19.11
C SER A 97 -16.72 -7.43 18.36
N TYR A 98 -15.99 -6.41 18.81
CA TYR A 98 -15.98 -5.07 18.24
C TYR A 98 -14.55 -4.68 17.84
N HIS A 99 -14.38 -4.23 16.60
CA HIS A 99 -13.10 -3.72 16.10
C HIS A 99 -13.04 -2.20 16.29
N LEU A 100 -12.25 -1.76 17.27
CA LEU A 100 -12.09 -0.36 17.61
C LEU A 100 -10.82 0.20 16.99
N GLN A 101 -10.90 1.45 16.54
CA GLN A 101 -9.77 2.22 16.05
C GLN A 101 -9.57 3.46 16.90
N ASN A 102 -8.33 3.62 17.37
CA ASN A 102 -7.86 4.80 18.06
C ASN A 102 -7.68 5.96 17.08
N SER A 103 -8.35 7.08 17.32
CA SER A 103 -8.29 8.26 16.44
C SER A 103 -6.98 9.02 16.56
N ASP A 104 -6.27 8.91 17.69
CA ASP A 104 -4.96 9.53 17.92
C ASP A 104 -4.00 8.57 18.65
N PRO A 105 -3.45 7.57 17.95
CA PRO A 105 -2.58 6.56 18.54
C PRO A 105 -1.31 7.12 19.21
N SER A 106 -0.89 8.33 18.84
CA SER A 106 0.34 8.96 19.33
C SER A 106 0.22 9.59 20.71
N THR A 107 -0.99 10.02 21.09
CA THR A 107 -1.23 10.70 22.37
C THR A 107 -2.27 10.01 23.24
N GLN A 108 -3.05 9.08 22.68
CA GLN A 108 -4.17 8.43 23.35
C GLN A 108 -3.87 6.96 23.65
N THR A 109 -4.05 6.52 24.89
CA THR A 109 -3.98 5.10 25.28
C THR A 109 -5.30 4.59 25.84
N LEU A 110 -5.62 3.32 25.61
CA LEU A 110 -6.87 2.68 26.02
C LEU A 110 -6.63 1.60 27.08
N SER A 111 -7.47 1.54 28.10
CA SER A 111 -7.39 0.53 29.16
C SER A 111 -8.75 0.18 29.76
N LEU A 112 -8.86 -1.02 30.34
CA LEU A 112 -9.98 -1.40 31.21
C LEU A 112 -9.65 -1.03 32.66
N ASP A 113 -10.65 -0.59 33.43
CA ASP A 113 -10.50 -0.26 34.85
C ASP A 113 -11.74 -0.71 35.64
N PRO A 114 -11.58 -1.44 36.77
CA PRO A 114 -12.72 -1.88 37.60
C PRO A 114 -13.63 -0.77 38.10
N LYS A 115 -13.16 0.48 38.19
CA LYS A 115 -13.97 1.64 38.56
C LYS A 115 -14.93 2.07 37.46
N TYR A 116 -14.70 1.63 36.22
CA TYR A 116 -15.50 1.93 35.04
C TYR A 116 -15.89 0.63 34.32
N PRO A 117 -16.71 -0.24 34.96
CA PRO A 117 -16.96 -1.61 34.50
C PRO A 117 -17.85 -1.71 33.25
N HIS A 118 -18.35 -0.58 32.76
CA HIS A 118 -19.24 -0.48 31.61
C HIS A 118 -18.58 0.19 30.39
N GLY A 119 -17.26 0.46 30.48
CA GLY A 119 -16.57 1.28 29.50
C GLY A 119 -15.07 1.08 29.41
N ILE A 120 -14.44 1.87 28.53
CA ILE A 120 -12.99 1.96 28.37
C ILE A 120 -12.51 3.30 28.90
N LEU A 121 -11.37 3.28 29.61
CA LEU A 121 -10.64 4.49 29.94
C LEU A 121 -9.76 4.92 28.78
N ILE A 122 -9.93 6.18 28.39
CA ILE A 122 -9.14 6.87 27.38
C ILE A 122 -8.24 7.86 28.11
N SER A 123 -6.93 7.59 28.11
CA SER A 123 -5.94 8.48 28.72
C SER A 123 -5.24 9.29 27.63
N THR A 124 -5.22 10.60 27.78
CA THR A 124 -4.48 11.55 26.93
C THR A 124 -3.62 12.47 27.79
N LYS A 125 -2.90 13.41 27.18
CA LYS A 125 -2.13 14.43 27.93
C LYS A 125 -3.04 15.38 28.72
N GLU A 126 -4.27 15.59 28.26
CA GLU A 126 -5.26 16.50 28.83
C GLU A 126 -6.02 15.87 30.01
N GLY A 127 -5.98 14.54 30.15
CA GLY A 127 -6.58 13.83 31.27
C GLY A 127 -7.08 12.44 30.92
N VAL A 128 -7.83 11.87 31.85
CA VAL A 128 -8.46 10.55 31.71
C VAL A 128 -9.96 10.75 31.49
N HIS A 129 -10.50 10.08 30.47
CA HIS A 129 -11.90 10.12 30.11
C HIS A 129 -12.48 8.71 30.11
N ALA A 130 -13.51 8.48 30.91
CA ALA A 130 -14.28 7.25 30.85
C ALA A 130 -15.27 7.32 29.69
N CYS A 131 -15.26 6.29 28.83
CA CYS A 131 -16.23 6.13 27.77
C CYS A 131 -17.08 4.89 28.04
N GLU A 132 -18.33 5.11 28.40
CA GLU A 132 -19.30 4.04 28.66
C GLU A 132 -19.79 3.43 27.34
N LEU A 133 -19.53 2.14 27.15
CA LEU A 133 -19.67 1.48 25.84
C LEU A 133 -20.70 0.33 25.86
N TRP A 134 -20.81 -0.41 26.96
CA TRP A 134 -21.72 -1.56 27.09
C TRP A 134 -22.60 -1.46 28.34
N SER A 135 -23.74 -2.16 28.30
CA SER A 135 -24.61 -2.40 29.47
C SER A 135 -25.06 -1.16 30.27
N VAL A 136 -25.17 0.01 29.63
CA VAL A 136 -25.77 1.20 30.26
C VAL A 136 -27.30 1.17 30.21
N PRO A 137 -28.01 1.75 31.21
CA PRO A 137 -29.48 1.75 31.25
C PRO A 137 -30.17 2.38 30.02
N SER A 138 -29.48 3.29 29.32
CA SER A 138 -29.96 3.98 28.13
C SER A 138 -29.71 3.23 26.80
N GLY A 139 -29.15 2.02 26.86
CA GLY A 139 -28.76 1.23 25.69
C GLY A 139 -27.28 1.36 25.33
N SER A 140 -26.68 0.29 24.82
CA SER A 140 -25.25 0.18 24.51
C SER A 140 -24.84 1.09 23.34
N GLU A 141 -23.84 1.96 23.53
CA GLU A 141 -23.24 2.78 22.44
C GLU A 141 -22.67 1.87 21.35
N LEU A 142 -22.04 0.74 21.72
CA LEU A 142 -21.53 -0.26 20.77
C LEU A 142 -22.64 -0.89 19.94
N GLY A 143 -23.77 -1.24 20.58
CA GLY A 143 -24.95 -1.77 19.89
C GLY A 143 -25.51 -0.75 18.89
N GLY A 144 -25.72 0.50 19.33
CA GLY A 144 -26.17 1.57 18.44
C GLY A 144 -25.20 1.85 17.30
N ALA A 145 -23.90 1.91 17.57
CA ALA A 145 -22.86 2.18 16.58
C ALA A 145 -22.75 1.07 15.51
N SER A 146 -22.87 -0.19 15.94
CA SER A 146 -22.83 -1.36 15.05
C SER A 146 -24.02 -1.40 14.07
N GLY A 147 -25.19 -0.90 14.49
CA GLY A 147 -26.41 -0.85 13.69
C GLY A 147 -26.47 0.27 12.63
N THR A 148 -25.47 1.16 12.57
CA THR A 148 -25.51 2.34 11.68
C THR A 148 -25.30 2.03 10.20
N GLY A 149 -24.71 0.87 9.86
CA GLY A 149 -24.33 0.52 8.49
C GLY A 149 -23.21 1.38 7.88
N LYS A 150 -22.56 2.26 8.66
CA LYS A 150 -21.42 3.06 8.21
C LYS A 150 -20.11 2.30 8.45
N PRO A 151 -19.13 2.34 7.53
CA PRO A 151 -17.83 1.66 7.71
C PRO A 151 -17.09 2.10 8.97
N TYR A 152 -17.18 3.39 9.29
CA TYR A 152 -16.68 3.99 10.52
C TYR A 152 -17.80 4.72 11.24
N THR A 153 -17.97 4.41 12.51
CA THR A 153 -18.92 5.10 13.37
C THR A 153 -18.17 5.70 14.56
N PRO A 154 -18.17 7.03 14.73
CA PRO A 154 -17.52 7.66 15.87
C PRO A 154 -18.25 7.24 17.16
N ILE A 155 -17.48 6.87 18.16
CA ILE A 155 -17.93 6.59 19.53
C ILE A 155 -17.07 7.40 20.50
N CYS A 156 -17.46 7.49 21.77
CA CYS A 156 -16.68 8.24 22.77
C CYS A 156 -16.41 9.70 22.38
N GLY A 157 -17.38 10.36 21.73
CA GLY A 157 -17.23 11.72 21.23
C GLY A 157 -16.22 11.86 20.07
N GLY A 158 -15.96 10.80 19.31
CA GLY A 158 -15.03 10.80 18.16
C GLY A 158 -13.58 10.47 18.50
N LYS A 159 -13.28 10.20 19.77
CA LYS A 159 -11.96 9.74 20.22
C LYS A 159 -11.63 8.33 19.73
N LEU A 160 -12.66 7.55 19.44
CA LEU A 160 -12.55 6.22 18.84
C LEU A 160 -13.52 6.09 17.67
N PHE A 161 -13.21 5.18 16.76
CA PHE A 161 -14.14 4.70 15.74
C PHE A 161 -14.44 3.22 15.95
N LEU A 162 -15.71 2.85 15.86
CA LEU A 162 -16.11 1.47 15.61
C LEU A 162 -16.01 1.19 14.11
N ARG A 163 -15.25 0.16 13.73
CA ARG A 163 -15.17 -0.34 12.35
C ARG A 163 -16.28 -1.37 12.12
N ASN A 164 -17.18 -1.08 11.18
CA ASN A 164 -18.29 -1.98 10.84
C ASN A 164 -18.07 -2.66 9.49
N ARG A 165 -18.51 -3.91 9.38
CA ARG A 165 -18.45 -4.64 8.12
C ARG A 165 -19.33 -3.97 7.08
N THR A 166 -18.77 -3.76 5.91
CA THR A 166 -19.49 -3.25 4.75
C THR A 166 -19.08 -4.03 3.51
N GLN A 167 -19.94 -4.05 2.51
CA GLN A 167 -19.59 -4.59 1.22
C GLN A 167 -18.85 -3.52 0.40
N GLY A 168 -17.63 -3.83 -0.02
CA GLY A 168 -16.85 -2.98 -0.92
C GLY A 168 -17.48 -2.93 -2.30
N HIS A 169 -17.36 -1.78 -2.96
CA HIS A 169 -17.69 -1.66 -4.37
C HIS A 169 -16.85 -2.63 -5.20
N LYS A 170 -17.48 -3.27 -6.17
CA LYS A 170 -16.85 -4.11 -7.19
C LYS A 170 -17.26 -3.58 -8.55
N THR A 171 -16.31 -3.41 -9.46
CA THR A 171 -16.66 -3.03 -10.84
C THR A 171 -17.40 -4.18 -11.53
N THR A 172 -18.14 -3.88 -12.59
CA THR A 172 -18.92 -4.90 -13.34
C THR A 172 -18.05 -6.06 -13.81
N LEU A 173 -16.80 -5.77 -14.23
CA LEU A 173 -15.83 -6.78 -14.65
C LEU A 173 -15.43 -7.72 -13.50
N GLU A 174 -15.18 -7.15 -12.33
CA GLU A 174 -14.82 -7.92 -11.14
C GLU A 174 -15.98 -8.77 -10.64
N GLN A 175 -17.21 -8.26 -10.66
CA GLN A 175 -18.40 -9.02 -10.23
C GLN A 175 -18.59 -10.29 -11.06
N VAL A 176 -18.49 -10.17 -12.39
CA VAL A 176 -18.60 -11.32 -13.32
C VAL A 176 -17.44 -12.29 -13.10
N THR A 177 -16.21 -11.79 -12.93
CA THR A 177 -15.03 -12.64 -12.73
C THR A 177 -15.05 -13.37 -11.38
N ASP A 178 -15.44 -12.69 -10.29
CA ASP A 178 -15.53 -13.26 -8.95
C ASP A 178 -16.66 -14.29 -8.86
N LEU A 179 -17.82 -14.02 -9.47
CA LEU A 179 -18.96 -14.95 -9.52
C LEU A 179 -18.54 -16.27 -10.18
N LEU A 180 -17.91 -16.19 -11.35
CA LEU A 180 -17.44 -17.35 -12.12
C LEU A 180 -16.37 -18.14 -11.36
N ARG A 181 -15.46 -17.46 -10.65
CA ARG A 181 -14.42 -18.11 -9.83
C ARG A 181 -14.97 -18.80 -8.59
N ASN A 182 -15.92 -18.17 -7.89
CA ASN A 182 -16.44 -18.68 -6.62
C ASN A 182 -17.44 -19.83 -6.82
N HIS A 183 -18.06 -19.99 -8.01
CA HIS A 183 -19.15 -20.95 -8.24
C HIS A 183 -18.89 -21.99 -9.34
N VAL A 184 -17.81 -21.86 -10.14
CA VAL A 184 -17.51 -22.82 -11.23
C VAL A 184 -16.19 -23.54 -10.97
N TRP A 185 -16.29 -24.81 -10.58
CA TRP A 185 -15.17 -25.74 -10.48
C TRP A 185 -14.52 -25.94 -11.87
N GLN A 186 -13.22 -25.64 -12.01
CA GLN A 186 -12.44 -25.48 -13.27
C GLN A 186 -12.53 -24.11 -14.00
N GLY A 187 -12.61 -22.99 -13.27
CA GLY A 187 -12.70 -21.62 -13.79
C GLY A 187 -11.56 -21.07 -14.68
N GLU A 188 -10.56 -21.87 -15.08
CA GLU A 188 -9.52 -21.42 -16.03
C GLU A 188 -10.04 -21.23 -17.47
N LYS A 189 -11.16 -21.89 -17.86
CA LYS A 189 -11.63 -21.94 -19.26
C LYS A 189 -12.63 -20.84 -19.69
N ILE A 190 -13.23 -20.08 -18.76
CA ILE A 190 -14.36 -19.17 -19.05
C ILE A 190 -13.95 -17.68 -19.08
N THR A 191 -12.67 -17.36 -18.90
CA THR A 191 -12.18 -15.99 -19.14
C THR A 191 -12.40 -15.53 -20.59
N THR A 192 -12.60 -16.46 -21.54
CA THR A 192 -12.74 -16.16 -22.97
C THR A 192 -14.00 -15.38 -23.35
N PHE A 193 -15.10 -15.48 -22.60
CA PHE A 193 -16.35 -14.80 -22.98
C PHE A 193 -16.33 -13.28 -22.72
N VAL A 194 -15.49 -12.82 -21.79
CA VAL A 194 -15.30 -11.39 -21.49
C VAL A 194 -14.13 -10.78 -22.31
N ARG A 195 -13.40 -11.61 -23.07
CA ARG A 195 -12.18 -11.21 -23.81
C ARG A 195 -12.45 -10.38 -25.07
N GLU A 196 -13.57 -10.57 -25.75
CA GLU A 196 -13.72 -10.10 -27.14
C GLU A 196 -14.13 -8.63 -27.30
N THR A 197 -14.44 -7.90 -26.22
CA THR A 197 -14.97 -6.52 -26.35
C THR A 197 -14.12 -5.43 -25.68
N PHE A 198 -13.11 -5.75 -24.84
CA PHE A 198 -12.52 -4.71 -23.97
C PHE A 198 -11.01 -4.68 -23.72
N TYR A 199 -10.19 -5.70 -24.07
CA TYR A 199 -8.85 -5.82 -23.45
C TYR A 199 -7.62 -6.09 -24.34
N THR A 200 -7.70 -5.88 -25.65
CA THR A 200 -6.53 -5.97 -26.53
C THR A 200 -6.11 -4.58 -27.03
N ASP A 201 -4.89 -4.11 -26.68
CA ASP A 201 -4.30 -2.82 -27.09
C ASP A 201 -5.16 -1.55 -26.82
N ALA A 202 -6.32 -1.66 -26.16
CA ALA A 202 -7.31 -0.58 -25.98
C ALA A 202 -6.84 0.59 -25.10
N TYR A 203 -5.79 0.38 -24.29
CA TYR A 203 -5.18 1.41 -23.44
C TYR A 203 -3.78 1.80 -23.92
N LEU A 204 -3.33 1.31 -25.08
CA LEU A 204 -2.07 1.73 -25.66
C LEU A 204 -2.18 3.21 -26.02
N ASN A 205 -1.56 4.04 -25.18
CA ASN A 205 -1.38 5.44 -25.48
C ASN A 205 -0.02 5.62 -26.14
N THR A 206 -0.05 6.05 -27.40
CA THR A 206 1.11 6.61 -28.08
C THR A 206 0.92 8.12 -28.18
N SER A 207 1.96 8.85 -28.57
CA SER A 207 1.92 10.30 -28.61
C SER A 207 2.58 10.81 -29.86
N GLU A 208 2.01 11.87 -30.42
CA GLU A 208 2.72 12.68 -31.41
C GLU A 208 3.96 13.28 -30.75
N MET A 209 5.10 13.10 -31.42
CA MET A 209 6.37 13.67 -31.00
C MET A 209 6.64 14.93 -31.83
N LEU A 210 6.80 16.05 -31.15
CA LEU A 210 6.99 17.35 -31.80
C LEU A 210 8.36 17.92 -31.44
N GLU A 211 9.15 18.29 -32.46
CA GLU A 211 10.43 18.96 -32.25
C GLU A 211 10.22 20.47 -32.02
N ALA A 212 10.85 21.03 -30.98
CA ALA A 212 10.81 22.46 -30.71
C ALA A 212 11.60 23.22 -31.79
N LYS A 213 10.96 24.20 -32.46
CA LYS A 213 11.64 25.06 -33.45
C LYS A 213 12.69 26.00 -32.84
N ASN A 214 12.71 26.18 -31.53
CA ASN A 214 13.69 26.97 -30.78
C ASN A 214 14.20 26.19 -29.55
N PRO A 215 15.53 26.02 -29.37
CA PRO A 215 16.14 25.16 -28.35
C PRO A 215 16.07 25.67 -26.89
N SER A 216 15.17 26.60 -26.57
CA SER A 216 15.07 27.18 -25.22
C SER A 216 14.58 26.20 -24.13
N ALA A 217 14.29 24.95 -24.48
CA ALA A 217 13.82 23.91 -23.56
C ALA A 217 14.91 23.42 -22.60
N GLU A 218 16.17 23.31 -23.06
CA GLU A 218 17.32 22.93 -22.22
C GLU A 218 17.63 23.95 -21.12
N THR A 219 17.38 25.24 -21.38
CA THR A 219 17.62 26.35 -20.44
C THR A 219 16.54 26.54 -19.39
N ARG A 220 15.40 25.83 -19.47
CA ARG A 220 14.33 26.02 -18.50
C ARG A 220 14.69 25.37 -17.15
N PRO A 221 14.70 26.15 -16.05
CA PRO A 221 15.04 25.63 -14.74
C PRO A 221 14.08 24.51 -14.35
N ARG A 222 14.61 23.52 -13.61
CA ARG A 222 13.81 22.48 -12.98
C ARG A 222 12.94 23.13 -11.90
N PRO A 223 11.68 22.70 -11.67
CA PRO A 223 10.91 23.20 -10.55
C PRO A 223 11.68 23.04 -9.23
N SER A 224 11.55 24.02 -8.34
CA SER A 224 12.18 23.95 -7.03
C SER A 224 11.65 22.72 -6.27
N GLY A 225 12.54 22.02 -5.55
CA GLY A 225 12.15 20.84 -4.76
C GLY A 225 11.76 19.59 -5.56
N ALA A 226 11.81 19.60 -6.90
CA ALA A 226 11.46 18.46 -7.73
C ALA A 226 12.38 17.23 -7.50
N PRO A 227 12.05 16.06 -8.08
CA PRO A 227 12.95 14.92 -8.14
C PRO A 227 14.16 15.18 -9.08
N ALA A 228 15.12 14.25 -9.11
CA ALA A 228 16.23 14.29 -10.06
C ALA A 228 15.71 14.27 -11.50
N ARG A 229 16.40 14.98 -12.42
CA ARG A 229 16.09 14.87 -13.85
C ARG A 229 16.35 13.43 -14.30
N PRO A 230 15.42 12.79 -15.02
CA PRO A 230 15.66 11.45 -15.50
C PRO A 230 16.70 11.48 -16.64
N MET A 231 17.42 10.37 -16.79
CA MET A 231 18.47 10.17 -17.78
C MET A 231 17.85 9.88 -19.16
N MET A 232 17.49 10.96 -19.86
CA MET A 232 16.97 10.91 -21.23
C MET A 232 18.10 11.11 -22.24
N SER A 233 17.95 10.55 -23.44
CA SER A 233 18.93 10.75 -24.51
C SER A 233 18.98 12.24 -24.89
N PRO A 234 20.18 12.85 -24.97
CA PRO A 234 20.33 14.26 -25.36
C PRO A 234 19.72 14.57 -26.73
N ARG A 235 19.59 13.58 -27.62
CA ARG A 235 18.93 13.72 -28.92
C ARG A 235 17.48 14.23 -28.79
N TYR A 236 16.81 13.92 -27.69
CA TYR A 236 15.40 14.25 -27.47
C TYR A 236 15.19 15.42 -26.50
N SER A 237 16.25 16.17 -26.15
CA SER A 237 16.18 17.25 -25.15
C SER A 237 15.19 18.38 -25.51
N ASN A 238 14.97 18.60 -26.81
CA ASN A 238 14.05 19.59 -27.36
C ASN A 238 12.77 18.98 -27.94
N HIS A 239 12.45 17.73 -27.60
CA HIS A 239 11.24 17.06 -28.09
C HIS A 239 10.11 17.13 -27.06
N PHE A 240 8.90 17.34 -27.56
CA PHE A 240 7.67 17.31 -26.79
C PHE A 240 6.89 16.03 -27.07
N LEU A 241 6.18 15.55 -26.05
CA LEU A 241 5.10 14.59 -26.14
C LEU A 241 3.77 15.32 -25.88
N VAL A 242 2.71 14.88 -26.56
CA VAL A 242 1.32 15.31 -26.36
C VAL A 242 0.54 14.19 -25.66
N PRO A 243 0.47 14.16 -24.32
CA PRO A 243 -0.27 13.15 -23.59
C PRO A 243 -1.76 13.51 -23.50
N GLU A 244 -2.54 13.19 -24.53
CA GLU A 244 -3.98 13.56 -24.62
C GLU A 244 -4.83 13.03 -23.45
N GLU A 245 -4.45 11.85 -22.92
CA GLU A 245 -5.14 11.17 -21.83
C GLU A 245 -4.74 11.64 -20.43
N LEU A 246 -3.74 12.52 -20.29
CA LEU A 246 -3.36 13.06 -18.98
C LEU A 246 -4.54 13.86 -18.40
N GLY A 247 -5.00 13.48 -17.21
CA GLY A 247 -6.12 14.14 -16.52
C GLY A 247 -5.73 15.00 -15.33
N ILE A 248 -4.44 15.12 -15.01
CA ILE A 248 -3.92 15.98 -13.94
C ILE A 248 -3.45 17.31 -14.52
N ASP A 249 -3.89 18.41 -13.91
CA ASP A 249 -3.54 19.76 -14.32
C ASP A 249 -2.12 20.14 -13.86
N LEU A 250 -1.31 20.63 -14.81
CA LEU A 250 0.09 20.95 -14.60
C LEU A 250 0.39 22.44 -14.73
N GLU A 251 1.38 22.92 -13.99
CA GLU A 251 1.95 24.25 -14.19
C GLU A 251 2.87 24.22 -15.44
N THR A 252 2.31 24.63 -16.58
CA THR A 252 3.01 24.62 -17.87
C THR A 252 2.66 25.84 -18.73
N ASP A 253 3.66 26.36 -19.45
CA ASP A 253 3.54 27.45 -20.42
C ASP A 253 3.38 26.94 -21.86
N THR A 254 3.46 25.63 -22.09
CA THR A 254 3.40 25.00 -23.42
C THR A 254 2.07 24.34 -23.73
N GLY A 255 1.06 24.53 -22.87
CA GLY A 255 -0.25 23.88 -22.98
C GLY A 255 -0.14 22.38 -22.74
N ASN A 256 -0.78 21.57 -23.59
CA ASN A 256 -0.75 20.10 -23.52
C ASN A 256 0.55 19.45 -24.03
N ARG A 257 1.58 20.22 -24.38
CA ARG A 257 2.87 19.70 -24.84
C ARG A 257 3.86 19.64 -23.68
N LEU A 258 4.40 18.45 -23.37
CA LEU A 258 5.35 18.24 -22.29
C LEU A 258 6.70 17.80 -22.83
N LEU A 259 7.79 18.41 -22.35
CA LEU A 259 9.15 18.01 -22.70
C LEU A 259 9.44 16.61 -22.17
N VAL A 260 10.08 15.79 -23.00
CA VAL A 260 10.42 14.40 -22.68
C VAL A 260 11.15 14.31 -21.34
N GLY A 261 10.58 13.57 -20.39
CA GLY A 261 11.16 13.29 -19.08
C GLY A 261 11.24 14.50 -18.13
N ARG A 262 10.70 15.67 -18.50
CA ARG A 262 10.72 16.83 -17.60
C ARG A 262 9.68 16.67 -16.50
N TRP A 263 10.07 16.98 -15.27
CA TRP A 263 9.15 17.15 -14.14
C TRP A 263 8.42 18.50 -14.21
N TYR A 264 7.11 18.46 -14.05
CA TYR A 264 6.19 19.59 -13.94
C TYR A 264 5.49 19.54 -12.58
N ASN A 265 5.23 20.70 -11.96
CA ASN A 265 4.40 20.76 -10.76
C ASN A 265 2.94 20.43 -11.11
N VAL A 266 2.26 19.71 -10.23
CA VAL A 266 0.80 19.66 -10.25
C VAL A 266 0.26 20.99 -9.72
N LYS A 267 -0.69 21.56 -10.44
CA LYS A 267 -1.28 22.85 -10.10
C LYS A 267 -2.02 22.75 -8.76
N ASP A 268 -1.85 23.78 -7.91
CA ASP A 268 -2.50 23.87 -6.59
C ASP A 268 -2.22 22.66 -5.64
N LEU A 269 -1.18 21.86 -5.92
CA LEU A 269 -0.79 20.71 -5.09
C LEU A 269 0.74 20.61 -4.90
N PRO A 270 1.31 21.41 -3.97
CA PRO A 270 2.74 21.40 -3.68
C PRO A 270 3.29 20.02 -3.30
N GLY A 271 4.52 19.74 -3.73
CA GLY A 271 5.20 18.47 -3.46
C GLY A 271 4.78 17.31 -4.36
N VAL A 272 3.91 17.55 -5.35
CA VAL A 272 3.51 16.55 -6.35
C VAL A 272 3.96 17.00 -7.73
N PHE A 273 4.62 16.09 -8.44
CA PHE A 273 5.22 16.35 -9.75
C PHE A 273 4.81 15.28 -10.75
N VAL A 274 4.63 15.66 -12.02
CA VAL A 274 4.32 14.74 -13.12
C VAL A 274 5.39 14.86 -14.21
N SER A 275 5.75 13.73 -14.80
CA SER A 275 6.64 13.64 -15.95
C SER A 275 6.12 12.59 -16.93
N VAL A 276 6.38 12.80 -18.22
CA VAL A 276 5.94 11.90 -19.29
C VAL A 276 7.14 11.52 -20.17
N THR A 277 7.23 10.25 -20.55
CA THR A 277 8.31 9.74 -21.41
C THR A 277 7.87 8.51 -22.24
N GLN A 278 8.79 7.97 -23.03
CA GLN A 278 8.71 6.66 -23.68
C GLN A 278 10.01 5.88 -23.44
N PRO A 279 9.97 4.52 -23.35
CA PRO A 279 11.17 3.74 -23.07
C PRO A 279 12.32 3.85 -24.10
N ASN A 280 12.03 4.18 -25.36
CA ASN A 280 13.03 4.39 -26.41
C ASN A 280 13.77 5.73 -26.32
N LEU A 281 13.31 6.67 -25.49
CA LEU A 281 13.92 8.00 -25.34
C LEU A 281 14.92 8.08 -24.19
N VAL A 282 15.06 6.99 -23.43
CA VAL A 282 16.02 6.85 -22.34
C VAL A 282 17.46 6.91 -22.89
N ALA A 283 18.37 7.48 -22.11
CA ALA A 283 19.78 7.63 -22.48
C ALA A 283 20.45 6.28 -22.80
N GLU A 284 21.35 6.29 -23.77
CA GLU A 284 22.08 5.11 -24.23
C GLU A 284 22.87 4.45 -23.09
N GLU A 285 23.51 5.25 -22.23
CA GLU A 285 24.23 4.76 -21.04
C GLU A 285 23.36 3.91 -20.12
N VAL A 286 22.08 4.27 -19.93
CA VAL A 286 21.15 3.45 -19.14
C VAL A 286 20.90 2.14 -19.85
N VAL A 287 20.62 2.17 -21.16
CA VAL A 287 20.36 0.95 -21.96
C VAL A 287 21.58 0.01 -21.96
N GLU A 288 22.78 0.56 -22.11
CA GLU A 288 24.04 -0.18 -22.07
C GLU A 288 24.30 -0.79 -20.69
N SER A 289 24.05 -0.04 -19.62
CA SER A 289 24.23 -0.52 -18.23
C SER A 289 23.33 -1.72 -17.90
N GLN A 290 22.19 -1.85 -18.56
CA GLN A 290 21.27 -2.97 -18.38
C GLN A 290 21.80 -4.25 -19.04
N GLY A 291 22.45 -4.15 -20.18
CA GLY A 291 22.94 -5.28 -20.96
C GLY A 291 21.90 -6.40 -21.08
N LYS A 292 22.27 -7.61 -20.64
CA LYS A 292 21.40 -8.82 -20.67
C LYS A 292 20.44 -8.95 -19.48
N GLN A 293 20.37 -7.96 -18.59
CA GLN A 293 19.48 -7.99 -17.42
C GLN A 293 18.02 -7.66 -17.79
N VAL A 294 17.78 -7.18 -19.01
CA VAL A 294 16.44 -6.92 -19.55
C VAL A 294 16.27 -7.63 -20.89
N ASN A 295 15.03 -7.91 -21.27
CA ASN A 295 14.73 -8.35 -22.64
C ASN A 295 14.72 -7.14 -23.60
N PRO A 296 15.04 -7.33 -24.90
CA PRO A 296 14.86 -6.30 -25.91
C PRO A 296 13.41 -5.81 -25.94
N LEU A 297 13.22 -4.51 -26.15
CA LEU A 297 11.90 -3.91 -26.25
C LEU A 297 11.38 -4.00 -27.69
N ASP A 298 10.14 -4.42 -27.87
CA ASP A 298 9.49 -4.39 -29.18
C ASP A 298 9.09 -2.96 -29.61
N GLU A 299 8.67 -2.80 -30.88
CA GLU A 299 8.33 -1.48 -31.45
C GLU A 299 7.12 -0.80 -30.78
N ILE A 300 6.27 -1.57 -30.08
CA ILE A 300 5.07 -1.06 -29.42
C ILE A 300 5.44 -0.59 -28.02
N GLU A 301 6.01 -1.48 -27.18
CA GLU A 301 6.35 -1.12 -25.81
C GLU A 301 7.47 -0.07 -25.75
N SER A 302 8.35 -0.03 -26.74
CA SER A 302 9.40 0.98 -26.82
C SER A 302 8.86 2.40 -27.03
N LYS A 303 7.68 2.56 -27.64
CA LYS A 303 7.04 3.85 -27.93
C LYS A 303 5.80 4.13 -27.06
N ALA A 304 5.43 3.20 -26.18
CA ALA A 304 4.30 3.36 -25.28
C ALA A 304 4.54 4.52 -24.30
N LEU A 305 3.52 5.36 -24.09
CA LEU A 305 3.59 6.44 -23.11
C LEU A 305 3.71 5.91 -21.68
N VAL A 306 4.60 6.54 -20.94
CA VAL A 306 4.81 6.31 -19.52
C VAL A 306 4.63 7.62 -18.77
N TYR A 307 3.78 7.58 -17.75
CA TYR A 307 3.47 8.70 -16.88
C TYR A 307 4.04 8.42 -15.50
N MET A 308 4.83 9.34 -14.99
CA MET A 308 5.48 9.24 -13.70
C MET A 308 4.95 10.34 -12.79
N VAL A 309 4.45 9.97 -11.61
CA VAL A 309 3.96 10.91 -10.58
C VAL A 309 4.84 10.76 -9.36
N ALA A 310 5.53 11.83 -8.96
CA ALA A 310 6.39 11.84 -7.79
C ALA A 310 5.74 12.61 -6.64
N PHE A 311 5.78 12.01 -5.45
CA PHE A 311 5.34 12.60 -4.19
C PHE A 311 6.56 12.83 -3.31
N ASP A 312 6.73 14.07 -2.88
CA ASP A 312 7.77 14.47 -1.95
C ASP A 312 7.44 14.03 -0.51
N LEU A 313 8.20 13.08 0.01
CA LEU A 313 7.96 12.50 1.33
C LEU A 313 8.35 13.43 2.48
N ASP A 314 8.89 14.62 2.20
CA ASP A 314 8.97 15.68 3.21
C ASP A 314 7.59 16.27 3.50
N HIS A 315 6.69 16.30 2.51
CA HIS A 315 5.33 16.85 2.63
C HIS A 315 4.28 15.79 2.99
N PHE A 316 4.51 14.54 2.59
CA PHE A 316 3.51 13.48 2.70
C PHE A 316 3.98 12.31 3.55
N ASP A 317 3.06 11.72 4.30
CA ASP A 317 3.17 10.37 4.85
C ASP A 317 2.35 9.39 3.97
N LEU A 318 2.60 8.09 4.12
CA LEU A 318 2.00 7.03 3.32
C LEU A 318 1.17 6.11 4.20
N GLY A 319 -0.10 5.95 3.82
CA GLY A 319 -0.98 4.95 4.39
C GLY A 319 -1.25 3.80 3.43
N PHE A 320 -1.68 2.68 3.99
CA PHE A 320 -2.16 1.50 3.28
C PHE A 320 -3.42 0.99 3.96
N GLU A 321 -4.46 0.71 3.17
CA GLU A 321 -5.71 0.11 3.64
C GLU A 321 -6.02 -1.14 2.82
N MET A 322 -6.42 -2.19 3.52
CA MET A 322 -6.99 -3.37 2.89
C MET A 322 -8.39 -3.08 2.35
N GLY A 323 -8.68 -3.62 1.18
CA GLY A 323 -10.04 -3.67 0.67
C GLY A 323 -10.94 -4.53 1.54
N THR A 324 -12.26 -4.40 1.38
CA THR A 324 -13.21 -5.23 2.16
C THR A 324 -13.01 -6.74 1.92
N ASP A 325 -12.49 -7.10 0.73
CA ASP A 325 -12.39 -8.50 0.29
C ASP A 325 -10.97 -8.89 -0.13
N HIS A 326 -10.17 -7.95 -0.65
CA HIS A 326 -8.90 -8.25 -1.31
C HIS A 326 -7.73 -7.41 -0.81
N PRO A 327 -6.52 -8.02 -0.74
CA PRO A 327 -6.23 -9.44 -0.95
C PRO A 327 -6.83 -10.35 0.14
N LYS A 328 -7.22 -11.58 -0.25
CA LYS A 328 -7.62 -12.63 0.71
C LYS A 328 -6.38 -13.21 1.42
N VAL A 329 -6.59 -13.93 2.52
CA VAL A 329 -5.52 -14.57 3.31
C VAL A 329 -5.38 -16.08 3.10
N GLY A 330 -6.40 -16.74 2.53
CA GLY A 330 -6.35 -18.17 2.24
C GLY A 330 -5.31 -18.56 1.19
N TRP A 331 -5.26 -19.85 0.88
CA TRP A 331 -4.38 -20.38 -0.18
C TRP A 331 -4.67 -19.75 -1.54
N SER A 332 -3.61 -19.61 -2.34
CA SER A 332 -3.72 -19.22 -3.75
C SER A 332 -3.74 -20.50 -4.58
N ASP A 333 -4.54 -20.53 -5.64
CA ASP A 333 -4.60 -21.66 -6.57
C ASP A 333 -3.33 -21.80 -7.42
N ARG A 334 -2.41 -20.83 -7.35
CA ARG A 334 -1.08 -20.93 -7.99
C ARG A 334 -0.11 -21.80 -7.21
N VAL A 335 -0.39 -22.09 -5.94
CA VAL A 335 0.49 -22.89 -5.08
C VAL A 335 0.53 -24.31 -5.61
N GLN A 336 1.71 -24.91 -5.62
CA GLN A 336 1.88 -26.30 -6.05
C GLN A 336 1.33 -27.25 -4.99
N ASP A 337 0.70 -28.34 -5.42
CA ASP A 337 0.10 -29.34 -4.54
C ASP A 337 1.09 -29.89 -3.50
N GLN A 338 2.37 -30.05 -3.88
CA GLN A 338 3.42 -30.53 -2.98
C GLN A 338 3.81 -29.55 -1.85
N VAL A 339 3.45 -28.27 -1.98
CA VAL A 339 3.72 -27.21 -1.00
C VAL A 339 2.48 -26.87 -0.18
N ARG A 340 1.31 -27.00 -0.81
CA ARG A 340 0.02 -26.76 -0.17
C ARG A 340 -0.21 -27.77 0.95
N ASP A 341 -0.69 -27.26 2.06
CA ASP A 341 -1.06 -28.07 3.21
C ASP A 341 -2.55 -27.88 3.48
N ASP A 342 -3.34 -28.86 3.06
CA ASP A 342 -4.80 -28.81 3.13
C ASP A 342 -5.35 -28.95 4.56
N THR A 343 -4.49 -29.24 5.55
CA THR A 343 -4.88 -29.17 6.97
C THR A 343 -4.93 -27.72 7.47
N LEU A 344 -4.29 -26.80 6.76
CA LEU A 344 -4.28 -25.38 7.09
C LEU A 344 -5.30 -24.61 6.23
N PRO A 345 -6.04 -23.66 6.82
CA PRO A 345 -7.00 -22.85 6.06
C PRO A 345 -6.33 -21.83 5.10
N GLY A 346 -5.03 -21.57 5.29
CA GLY A 346 -4.19 -20.72 4.44
C GLY A 346 -2.71 -20.90 4.78
N PRO A 347 -1.79 -20.27 4.03
CA PRO A 347 -0.34 -20.45 4.22
C PRO A 347 0.16 -19.97 5.59
N ASP A 348 -0.54 -19.02 6.19
CA ASP A 348 -0.22 -18.48 7.52
C ASP A 348 -1.01 -19.15 8.65
N GLY A 349 -1.76 -20.23 8.34
CA GLY A 349 -2.64 -20.91 9.30
C GLY A 349 -4.01 -20.26 9.49
N ILE A 350 -4.29 -19.16 8.76
CA ILE A 350 -5.57 -18.45 8.78
C ILE A 350 -6.28 -18.51 7.41
N GLY A 351 -7.61 -18.62 7.40
CA GLY A 351 -8.44 -18.55 6.18
C GLY A 351 -9.31 -17.30 6.11
N THR A 352 -9.42 -16.56 7.20
CA THR A 352 -10.23 -15.35 7.37
C THR A 352 -9.48 -14.34 8.25
N LEU A 353 -9.88 -13.08 8.15
CA LEU A 353 -9.42 -12.01 9.03
C LEU A 353 -10.33 -11.82 10.24
N ASP A 354 -11.37 -12.64 10.41
CA ASP A 354 -12.26 -12.55 11.55
C ASP A 354 -11.49 -12.66 12.88
N PRO A 355 -11.83 -11.84 13.89
CA PRO A 355 -12.95 -10.89 13.92
C PRO A 355 -12.62 -9.46 13.43
N LEU A 356 -11.44 -9.23 12.83
CA LEU A 356 -11.09 -7.91 12.28
C LEU A 356 -12.02 -7.50 11.15
N VAL A 357 -12.14 -6.19 10.97
CA VAL A 357 -13.03 -5.56 10.00
C VAL A 357 -12.21 -4.64 9.09
N MET A 358 -12.04 -5.05 7.84
CA MET A 358 -11.44 -4.25 6.78
C MET A 358 -12.54 -3.42 6.12
N THR A 359 -12.35 -2.10 6.06
CA THR A 359 -13.38 -1.16 5.59
C THR A 359 -13.24 -0.81 4.11
N GLY A 360 -12.06 -1.03 3.51
CA GLY A 360 -11.79 -0.62 2.13
C GLY A 360 -11.97 0.87 1.89
N MET A 361 -11.82 1.69 2.94
CA MET A 361 -12.05 3.14 2.88
C MET A 361 -11.12 3.84 3.86
N ILE A 362 -10.59 4.99 3.44
CA ILE A 362 -9.70 5.80 4.28
C ILE A 362 -10.41 6.16 5.59
N ASN A 363 -9.68 6.04 6.71
CA ASN A 363 -10.12 6.51 8.01
C ASN A 363 -10.54 8.00 7.94
N PRO A 364 -11.73 8.37 8.46
CA PRO A 364 -12.17 9.77 8.52
C PRO A 364 -11.15 10.76 9.12
N ALA A 365 -10.28 10.32 10.03
CA ALA A 365 -9.22 11.16 10.61
C ALA A 365 -8.16 11.61 9.58
N ASP A 366 -7.91 10.80 8.55
CA ASP A 366 -6.89 11.08 7.52
C ASP A 366 -7.51 11.68 6.25
N ALA A 367 -8.79 11.41 6.00
CA ALA A 367 -9.52 11.79 4.78
C ALA A 367 -9.42 13.28 4.39
N GLN A 368 -9.32 14.18 5.38
CA GLN A 368 -9.19 15.62 5.13
C GLN A 368 -7.78 16.01 4.64
N ARG A 369 -6.75 15.26 5.04
CA ARG A 369 -5.35 15.51 4.70
C ARG A 369 -4.89 14.70 3.48
N THR A 370 -5.68 13.73 3.03
CA THR A 370 -5.38 12.93 1.85
C THR A 370 -5.20 13.82 0.62
N ALA A 371 -4.06 13.63 -0.04
CA ALA A 371 -3.66 14.33 -1.26
C ALA A 371 -3.66 13.41 -2.49
N ALA A 372 -3.56 12.09 -2.31
CA ALA A 372 -3.67 11.15 -3.42
C ALA A 372 -4.07 9.75 -2.95
N THR A 373 -4.65 8.95 -3.84
CA THR A 373 -4.83 7.50 -3.70
C THR A 373 -4.39 6.79 -4.97
N PHE A 374 -3.93 5.55 -4.82
CA PHE A 374 -3.72 4.63 -5.94
C PHE A 374 -3.82 3.17 -5.49
N VAL A 375 -4.17 2.30 -6.42
CA VAL A 375 -4.36 0.87 -6.14
C VAL A 375 -3.08 0.23 -5.62
N GLY A 376 -3.24 -0.68 -4.67
CA GLY A 376 -2.15 -1.39 -4.02
C GLY A 376 -1.59 -2.50 -4.90
N GLY A 377 -1.75 -3.74 -4.45
CA GLY A 377 -1.10 -4.88 -5.08
C GLY A 377 -2.06 -5.88 -5.69
N PHE A 378 -1.52 -7.03 -6.04
CA PHE A 378 -2.28 -8.13 -6.63
C PHE A 378 -3.26 -8.77 -5.63
N LYS A 379 -4.41 -9.24 -6.15
CA LYS A 379 -5.28 -10.19 -5.41
C LYS A 379 -4.51 -11.45 -5.02
N ARG A 380 -4.94 -12.11 -3.94
CA ARG A 380 -4.30 -13.33 -3.40
C ARG A 380 -4.04 -14.42 -4.44
N PHE A 381 -4.97 -14.62 -5.37
CA PHE A 381 -4.83 -15.58 -6.47
C PHE A 381 -3.54 -15.36 -7.29
N HIS A 382 -3.16 -14.10 -7.55
CA HIS A 382 -1.91 -13.79 -8.26
C HIS A 382 -0.72 -13.61 -7.30
N GLY A 383 -0.98 -13.39 -6.01
CA GLY A 383 0.02 -13.12 -4.98
C GLY A 383 0.70 -14.36 -4.40
N ALA A 384 1.00 -15.38 -5.21
CA ALA A 384 1.82 -16.54 -4.86
C ALA A 384 2.57 -17.04 -6.10
N PHE A 385 3.73 -17.66 -5.91
CA PHE A 385 4.57 -18.13 -7.01
C PHE A 385 4.10 -19.50 -7.50
N ARG A 386 3.87 -19.60 -8.81
CA ARG A 386 3.60 -20.88 -9.48
C ARG A 386 4.89 -21.64 -9.82
N TRP A 387 5.95 -20.90 -10.16
CA TRP A 387 7.23 -21.42 -10.64
C TRP A 387 8.40 -20.83 -9.86
N SER A 388 9.59 -21.41 -10.02
CA SER A 388 10.87 -21.08 -9.33
C SER A 388 10.97 -21.57 -7.88
N ASP A 389 12.14 -21.37 -7.28
CA ASP A 389 12.42 -21.65 -5.86
C ASP A 389 11.42 -21.00 -4.91
N LEU A 390 10.91 -19.80 -5.23
CA LEU A 390 9.93 -19.12 -4.39
C LEU A 390 8.58 -19.84 -4.37
N ALA A 391 8.25 -20.61 -5.41
CA ALA A 391 7.05 -21.47 -5.41
C ALA A 391 7.19 -22.68 -4.48
N LEU A 392 8.42 -23.10 -4.17
CA LEU A 392 8.73 -24.29 -3.35
C LEU A 392 9.06 -23.95 -1.89
N LYS A 393 9.24 -22.67 -1.58
CA LYS A 393 9.62 -22.17 -0.25
C LYS A 393 8.47 -21.37 0.35
N ASN A 394 8.50 -21.22 1.67
CA ASN A 394 7.62 -20.30 2.41
C ASN A 394 6.14 -20.44 2.00
N GLN A 395 5.66 -21.69 1.93
CA GLN A 395 4.28 -22.00 1.56
C GLN A 395 3.86 -21.46 0.18
N GLY A 396 4.79 -21.29 -0.77
CA GLY A 396 4.53 -20.71 -2.09
C GLY A 396 4.85 -19.21 -2.19
N SER A 397 5.51 -18.67 -1.15
CA SER A 397 5.92 -17.27 -1.02
C SER A 397 4.78 -16.31 -1.34
N HIS A 398 3.67 -16.45 -0.61
CA HIS A 398 2.55 -15.55 -0.76
C HIS A 398 2.92 -14.12 -0.39
N TYR A 399 2.34 -13.16 -1.10
CA TYR A 399 2.63 -11.76 -0.87
C TYR A 399 2.03 -11.32 0.46
N GLY A 400 2.90 -10.97 1.41
CA GLY A 400 2.52 -10.53 2.74
C GLY A 400 2.06 -9.08 2.80
N PHE A 401 1.35 -8.75 3.87
CA PHE A 401 0.86 -7.40 4.14
C PHE A 401 0.55 -7.16 5.63
N VAL A 402 0.82 -5.93 6.06
CA VAL A 402 0.63 -5.41 7.41
C VAL A 402 -0.14 -4.09 7.30
N GLU A 403 -1.16 -3.93 8.13
CA GLU A 403 -1.95 -2.71 8.22
C GLU A 403 -2.06 -2.25 9.66
N ASN A 404 -1.75 -0.98 9.94
CA ASN A 404 -1.84 -0.39 11.28
C ASN A 404 -1.13 -1.21 12.38
N GLY A 405 0.01 -1.82 12.03
CA GLY A 405 0.79 -2.66 12.95
C GLY A 405 0.32 -4.11 13.07
N VAL A 406 -0.75 -4.49 12.36
CA VAL A 406 -1.38 -5.81 12.43
C VAL A 406 -0.96 -6.63 11.23
N ILE A 407 -0.36 -7.79 11.49
CA ILE A 407 0.11 -8.74 10.47
C ILE A 407 -1.10 -9.52 9.94
N LEU A 408 -1.49 -9.24 8.70
CA LEU A 408 -2.64 -9.88 8.06
C LEU A 408 -2.22 -11.03 7.14
N SER A 409 -1.01 -10.97 6.59
CA SER A 409 -0.30 -12.11 5.97
C SER A 409 1.20 -11.91 6.12
N LYS A 410 1.96 -12.97 6.44
CA LYS A 410 3.38 -12.84 6.81
C LYS A 410 4.22 -12.34 5.64
N LEU A 411 5.17 -11.45 5.93
CA LEU A 411 6.12 -10.94 4.95
C LEU A 411 7.15 -12.02 4.60
N GLN A 412 7.36 -12.26 3.31
CA GLN A 412 8.22 -13.33 2.82
C GLN A 412 9.57 -12.81 2.31
N PRO A 413 10.69 -13.47 2.65
CA PRO A 413 12.01 -13.12 2.13
C PRO A 413 12.08 -13.20 0.60
N GLY A 414 12.86 -12.29 0.00
CA GLY A 414 13.08 -12.22 -1.44
C GLY A 414 12.02 -11.42 -2.21
N LEU A 415 10.97 -10.94 -1.54
CA LEU A 415 9.92 -10.16 -2.18
C LEU A 415 10.12 -8.66 -1.96
N SER A 416 9.85 -7.87 -3.00
CA SER A 416 9.89 -6.42 -2.90
C SER A 416 8.70 -5.92 -2.09
N THR A 417 9.00 -5.03 -1.14
CA THR A 417 8.11 -4.63 -0.06
C THR A 417 8.14 -3.11 0.08
N VAL A 418 6.95 -2.50 0.07
CA VAL A 418 6.74 -1.14 0.58
C VAL A 418 6.58 -1.24 2.09
N VAL A 419 7.32 -0.46 2.86
CA VAL A 419 7.28 -0.47 4.33
C VAL A 419 7.11 0.97 4.84
N VAL A 420 6.22 1.16 5.80
CA VAL A 420 6.04 2.39 6.56
C VAL A 420 6.24 2.08 8.03
N PHE A 421 7.18 2.76 8.67
CA PHE A 421 7.49 2.60 10.08
C PHE A 421 6.67 3.56 10.96
N ASN A 422 6.61 3.27 12.26
CA ASN A 422 5.92 4.11 13.25
C ASN A 422 6.50 5.53 13.37
N ASP A 423 7.77 5.73 13.01
CA ASP A 423 8.45 7.02 12.98
C ASP A 423 8.18 7.85 11.71
N GLY A 424 7.36 7.35 10.78
CA GLY A 424 7.08 8.02 9.50
C GLY A 424 8.08 7.72 8.39
N THR A 425 9.09 6.89 8.65
CA THR A 425 10.02 6.43 7.62
C THR A 425 9.29 5.54 6.62
N ILE A 426 9.38 5.85 5.34
CA ILE A 426 8.82 5.07 4.23
C ILE A 426 9.99 4.48 3.42
N ASP A 427 10.03 3.17 3.21
CA ASP A 427 11.10 2.51 2.45
C ASP A 427 10.57 1.48 1.46
N LEU A 428 11.35 1.24 0.39
CA LEU A 428 11.11 0.20 -0.60
C LEU A 428 12.35 -0.70 -0.65
N LYS A 429 12.17 -2.01 -0.39
CA LYS A 429 13.28 -2.96 -0.29
C LYS A 429 12.87 -4.38 -0.64
N THR A 430 13.85 -5.21 -0.99
CA THR A 430 13.70 -6.67 -0.99
C THR A 430 13.72 -7.14 0.46
N TRP A 431 12.64 -7.77 0.93
CA TRP A 431 12.53 -8.26 2.30
C TRP A 431 13.54 -9.37 2.57
N LYS A 432 14.21 -9.30 3.72
CA LYS A 432 15.14 -10.31 4.23
C LYS A 432 14.60 -10.84 5.55
N LYS A 433 14.92 -12.09 5.88
CA LYS A 433 14.53 -12.67 7.18
C LYS A 433 15.02 -11.84 8.39
N ALA A 434 16.18 -11.19 8.27
CA ALA A 434 16.68 -10.31 9.33
C ALA A 434 15.80 -9.06 9.56
N ASP A 435 15.01 -8.67 8.56
CA ASP A 435 14.08 -7.54 8.68
C ASP A 435 12.89 -7.88 9.59
N ASP A 436 12.64 -9.16 9.89
CA ASP A 436 11.59 -9.59 10.82
C ASP A 436 11.79 -9.01 12.23
N ALA A 437 13.03 -8.61 12.57
CA ALA A 437 13.33 -7.91 13.82
C ALA A 437 12.58 -6.57 13.96
N ASP A 438 12.22 -5.94 12.84
CA ASP A 438 11.50 -4.66 12.81
C ASP A 438 9.97 -4.82 12.80
N LEU A 439 9.41 -6.03 12.77
CA LEU A 439 7.96 -6.24 12.63
C LEU A 439 7.11 -5.46 13.66
N HIS A 440 7.61 -5.33 14.89
CA HIS A 440 6.92 -4.62 15.96
C HIS A 440 6.70 -3.13 15.69
N ARG A 441 7.58 -2.49 14.90
CA ARG A 441 7.55 -1.06 14.59
C ARG A 441 7.04 -0.72 13.19
N ILE A 442 6.65 -1.73 12.41
CA ILE A 442 6.04 -1.53 11.09
C ILE A 442 4.59 -1.11 11.27
N ARG A 443 4.23 0.06 10.72
CA ARG A 443 2.86 0.54 10.65
C ARG A 443 2.13 -0.07 9.47
N HIS A 444 2.74 -0.02 8.29
CA HIS A 444 2.20 -0.63 7.08
C HIS A 444 3.28 -1.40 6.33
N ALA A 445 2.92 -2.51 5.71
CA ALA A 445 3.77 -3.16 4.73
C ALA A 445 2.95 -3.86 3.66
N ARG A 446 3.45 -3.89 2.44
CA ARG A 446 2.81 -4.60 1.33
C ARG A 446 3.85 -5.11 0.36
N GLN A 447 3.84 -6.43 0.13
CA GLN A 447 4.74 -7.07 -0.83
C GLN A 447 4.08 -7.18 -2.19
N ASN A 448 4.82 -7.01 -3.29
CA ASN A 448 4.33 -7.33 -4.62
C ASN A 448 5.43 -7.96 -5.47
N GLY A 449 5.56 -9.28 -5.36
CA GLY A 449 6.48 -10.07 -6.19
C GLY A 449 7.95 -9.71 -5.97
N VAL A 450 8.75 -9.92 -6.99
CA VAL A 450 10.20 -9.64 -7.00
C VAL A 450 10.49 -8.20 -7.44
N PRO A 451 11.65 -7.62 -7.10
CA PRO A 451 11.99 -6.26 -7.48
C PRO A 451 12.10 -6.07 -9.01
N ILE A 452 11.69 -4.90 -9.49
CA ILE A 452 11.99 -4.39 -10.85
C ILE A 452 13.37 -3.72 -10.84
N ILE A 453 13.62 -2.85 -9.85
CA ILE A 453 14.93 -2.30 -9.51
C ILE A 453 15.25 -2.72 -8.08
N GLU A 454 16.42 -3.30 -7.88
CA GLU A 454 16.90 -3.73 -6.57
C GLU A 454 18.03 -2.82 -6.10
N TYR A 455 17.96 -2.42 -4.83
CA TYR A 455 18.99 -1.64 -4.17
C TYR A 455 19.87 -2.56 -3.31
N ASP A 456 21.18 -2.45 -3.49
CA ASP A 456 22.14 -3.08 -2.59
C ASP A 456 22.73 -2.03 -1.64
N GLY A 457 22.36 -2.13 -0.37
CA GLY A 457 22.86 -1.24 0.68
C GLY A 457 24.34 -1.43 1.01
N ALA A 458 24.95 -2.57 0.68
CA ALA A 458 26.36 -2.80 0.92
C ALA A 458 27.24 -2.05 -0.11
N THR A 459 26.82 -2.00 -1.36
CA THR A 459 27.55 -1.33 -2.45
C THR A 459 27.05 0.09 -2.70
N GLY A 460 25.87 0.44 -2.21
CA GLY A 460 25.25 1.73 -2.48
C GLY A 460 24.64 1.85 -3.87
N THR A 461 24.50 0.74 -4.61
CA THR A 461 24.10 0.75 -6.04
C THR A 461 22.72 0.15 -6.27
N SER A 462 22.03 0.66 -7.29
CA SER A 462 20.78 0.11 -7.80
C SER A 462 21.00 -0.62 -9.12
N ARG A 463 20.36 -1.78 -9.27
CA ARG A 463 20.46 -2.64 -10.46
C ARG A 463 19.10 -3.18 -10.88
N VAL A 464 19.00 -3.67 -12.11
CA VAL A 464 17.79 -4.37 -12.56
C VAL A 464 17.61 -5.65 -11.74
N GLY A 465 16.38 -5.92 -11.34
CA GLY A 465 16.03 -7.13 -10.60
C GLY A 465 16.34 -8.40 -11.40
N ALA A 466 16.92 -9.42 -10.76
CA ALA A 466 17.42 -10.63 -11.43
C ALA A 466 16.35 -11.41 -12.22
N PHE A 467 15.08 -11.25 -11.87
CA PHE A 467 13.95 -11.94 -12.48
C PHE A 467 13.22 -11.12 -13.55
N VAL A 468 13.60 -9.86 -13.79
CA VAL A 468 13.00 -9.00 -14.82
C VAL A 468 12.91 -9.68 -16.21
N PRO A 469 13.95 -10.36 -16.73
CA PRO A 469 13.85 -10.98 -18.05
C PRO A 469 13.12 -12.34 -18.03
N ARG A 470 12.70 -12.83 -16.86
CA ARG A 470 12.22 -14.21 -16.65
C ARG A 470 10.73 -14.22 -16.29
N TRP A 471 9.86 -14.29 -17.30
CA TRP A 471 8.39 -14.26 -17.12
C TRP A 471 7.89 -15.16 -15.98
N GLY A 472 8.07 -16.48 -16.09
CA GLY A 472 7.55 -17.43 -15.10
C GLY A 472 8.19 -17.29 -13.72
N GLN A 473 9.51 -17.15 -13.65
CA GLN A 473 10.25 -17.10 -12.38
C GLN A 473 10.02 -15.79 -11.61
N GLY A 474 9.82 -14.66 -12.32
CA GLY A 474 9.46 -13.40 -11.70
C GLY A 474 8.00 -13.31 -11.27
N ASN A 475 7.22 -14.38 -11.49
CA ASN A 475 5.77 -14.40 -11.27
C ASN A 475 5.04 -13.25 -11.96
N TRP A 476 5.58 -12.80 -13.10
CA TRP A 476 5.06 -11.64 -13.82
C TRP A 476 3.72 -12.00 -14.46
N SER A 477 2.65 -11.27 -14.11
CA SER A 477 1.35 -11.47 -14.75
C SER A 477 1.32 -10.83 -16.14
N GLY A 478 0.52 -11.38 -17.05
CA GLY A 478 0.20 -10.82 -18.36
C GLY A 478 -1.26 -10.36 -18.46
N SER A 479 -1.69 -9.95 -19.66
CA SER A 479 -3.07 -9.56 -19.96
C SER A 479 -4.07 -10.70 -19.75
N ALA A 480 -5.37 -10.39 -19.80
CA ALA A 480 -6.42 -11.40 -19.76
C ALA A 480 -6.34 -12.42 -20.92
N GLU A 481 -5.76 -12.04 -22.07
CA GLU A 481 -5.46 -12.95 -23.20
C GLU A 481 -4.07 -13.60 -23.09
N LYS A 482 -3.43 -13.52 -21.92
CA LYS A 482 -2.09 -14.09 -21.66
C LYS A 482 -1.00 -13.47 -22.53
N ARG A 483 -1.13 -12.19 -22.90
CA ARG A 483 -0.03 -11.43 -23.52
C ARG A 483 0.87 -10.86 -22.44
N PHE A 484 2.18 -10.87 -22.64
CA PHE A 484 3.10 -10.37 -21.61
C PHE A 484 3.07 -8.85 -21.48
N ARG A 485 2.96 -8.16 -22.60
CA ARG A 485 2.78 -6.70 -22.69
C ARG A 485 1.35 -6.34 -22.31
N THR A 486 1.19 -5.37 -21.41
CA THR A 486 -0.11 -4.91 -20.89
C THR A 486 0.05 -3.56 -20.18
N VAL A 487 -1.05 -2.92 -19.80
CA VAL A 487 -1.04 -1.77 -18.89
C VAL A 487 -0.47 -2.20 -17.54
N ARG A 488 0.48 -1.43 -17.00
CA ARG A 488 1.09 -1.74 -15.69
C ARG A 488 1.19 -0.50 -14.83
N ALA A 489 0.99 -0.68 -13.53
CA ALA A 489 1.42 0.28 -12.52
C ALA A 489 2.68 -0.20 -11.81
N GLY A 490 3.50 0.73 -11.34
CA GLY A 490 4.68 0.45 -10.53
C GLY A 490 4.93 1.53 -9.50
N MET A 491 5.75 1.22 -8.50
CA MET A 491 6.17 2.15 -7.47
C MET A 491 7.69 2.12 -7.35
N GLY A 492 8.31 3.28 -7.31
CA GLY A 492 9.74 3.46 -7.09
C GLY A 492 10.03 4.44 -5.95
N LEU A 493 11.21 4.31 -5.35
CA LEU A 493 11.72 5.27 -4.36
C LEU A 493 12.96 5.93 -4.94
N GLN A 494 12.99 7.26 -5.03
CA GLN A 494 14.17 8.03 -5.40
C GLN A 494 14.70 8.80 -4.19
N ILE A 495 16.02 8.95 -4.09
CA ILE A 495 16.66 9.86 -3.15
C ILE A 495 17.51 10.84 -3.93
N PHE A 496 17.26 12.14 -3.76
CA PHE A 496 17.99 13.20 -4.45
C PHE A 496 18.12 14.43 -3.56
N GLN A 497 19.34 14.97 -3.43
CA GLN A 497 19.64 16.13 -2.59
C GLN A 497 19.08 16.00 -1.16
N ASN A 498 19.22 14.81 -0.55
CA ASN A 498 18.71 14.45 0.77
C ASN A 498 17.16 14.42 0.90
N ARG A 499 16.42 14.55 -0.20
CA ARG A 499 14.96 14.42 -0.24
C ARG A 499 14.57 13.05 -0.76
N ARG A 500 13.43 12.54 -0.32
CA ARG A 500 12.91 11.22 -0.72
C ARG A 500 11.63 11.40 -1.51
N PHE A 501 11.55 10.75 -2.67
CA PHE A 501 10.36 10.80 -3.52
C PHE A 501 9.80 9.41 -3.72
N LEU A 502 8.52 9.24 -3.41
CA LEU A 502 7.75 8.07 -3.83
C LEU A 502 7.24 8.33 -5.24
N ILE A 503 7.57 7.46 -6.19
CA ILE A 503 7.25 7.64 -7.60
C ILE A 503 6.29 6.54 -8.04
N TYR A 504 5.07 6.93 -8.39
CA TYR A 504 4.12 6.06 -9.08
C TYR A 504 4.37 6.12 -10.59
N GLY A 505 4.39 4.97 -11.26
CA GLY A 505 4.53 4.88 -12.71
C GLY A 505 3.35 4.18 -13.35
N TYR A 506 2.67 4.82 -14.29
CA TYR A 506 1.67 4.22 -15.18
C TYR A 506 2.29 3.98 -16.56
N PHE A 507 2.26 2.73 -17.01
CA PHE A 507 2.80 2.29 -18.29
C PHE A 507 1.64 1.83 -19.17
N SER A 508 1.38 2.54 -20.26
CA SER A 508 0.21 2.27 -21.12
C SER A 508 0.30 0.91 -21.83
N ALA A 509 1.51 0.45 -22.13
CA ALA A 509 1.79 -0.91 -22.59
C ALA A 509 3.25 -1.29 -22.33
N ALA A 510 3.51 -2.15 -21.36
CA ALA A 510 4.87 -2.52 -20.97
C ALA A 510 5.03 -3.98 -20.57
N THR A 511 6.24 -4.49 -20.75
CA THR A 511 6.80 -5.62 -19.98
C THR A 511 7.62 -5.10 -18.78
N PRO A 512 7.99 -5.97 -17.81
CA PRO A 512 8.93 -5.60 -16.74
C PRO A 512 10.26 -5.01 -17.24
N SER A 513 10.71 -5.37 -18.45
CA SER A 513 11.93 -4.82 -19.07
C SER A 513 11.79 -3.33 -19.37
N ALA A 514 10.65 -2.91 -19.95
CA ALA A 514 10.37 -1.50 -20.19
C ALA A 514 10.24 -0.73 -18.87
N MET A 515 9.61 -1.33 -17.85
CA MET A 515 9.53 -0.74 -16.51
C MET A 515 10.92 -0.54 -15.89
N ALA A 516 11.79 -1.55 -15.95
CA ALA A 516 13.16 -1.45 -15.44
C ALA A 516 13.95 -0.34 -16.14
N ARG A 517 13.83 -0.21 -17.47
CA ARG A 517 14.43 0.88 -18.24
C ARG A 517 14.00 2.26 -17.75
N VAL A 518 12.69 2.47 -17.60
CA VAL A 518 12.21 3.78 -17.15
C VAL A 518 12.56 4.05 -15.69
N PHE A 519 12.33 3.11 -14.76
CA PHE A 519 12.66 3.32 -13.35
C PHE A 519 14.16 3.57 -13.12
N GLN A 520 15.04 2.89 -13.87
CA GLN A 520 16.48 3.17 -13.81
C GLN A 520 16.82 4.54 -14.38
N ALA A 521 16.21 4.94 -15.51
CA ALA A 521 16.39 6.28 -16.07
C ALA A 521 15.92 7.38 -15.09
N TYR A 522 14.84 7.11 -14.35
CA TYR A 522 14.33 7.96 -13.28
C TYR A 522 15.11 7.80 -11.98
N GLN A 523 16.25 7.11 -11.99
CA GLN A 523 17.16 6.99 -10.85
C GLN A 523 16.48 6.46 -9.59
N CYS A 524 15.45 5.61 -9.75
CA CYS A 524 14.83 4.96 -8.61
C CYS A 524 15.85 4.03 -7.95
N ARG A 525 16.01 4.19 -6.64
CA ARG A 525 16.85 3.35 -5.80
C ARG A 525 16.31 1.92 -5.77
N HIS A 526 15.00 1.78 -5.59
CA HIS A 526 14.27 0.52 -5.61
C HIS A 526 12.96 0.73 -6.35
N ALA A 527 12.45 -0.30 -7.03
CA ALA A 527 11.14 -0.25 -7.69
C ALA A 527 10.47 -1.63 -7.74
N LEU A 528 9.14 -1.64 -7.72
CA LEU A 528 8.30 -2.84 -7.73
C LEU A 528 7.05 -2.67 -8.57
N LEU A 529 6.46 -3.79 -8.95
CA LEU A 529 5.24 -3.87 -9.73
C LEU A 529 4.00 -3.72 -8.82
N LEU A 530 3.02 -2.92 -9.22
CA LEU A 530 1.70 -2.86 -8.60
C LEU A 530 0.70 -3.69 -9.43
N ASP A 531 -0.61 -3.56 -9.19
CA ASP A 531 -1.57 -4.28 -10.04
C ASP A 531 -1.58 -3.75 -11.50
N ILE A 532 -2.22 -4.49 -12.40
CA ILE A 532 -2.07 -4.34 -13.86
C ILE A 532 -3.40 -4.53 -14.62
N ASN A 533 -3.34 -4.43 -15.95
CA ASN A 533 -4.37 -4.82 -16.93
C ASN A 533 -5.59 -3.92 -17.11
N ALA A 534 -5.92 -3.03 -16.18
CA ALA A 534 -7.09 -2.15 -16.34
C ALA A 534 -6.91 -0.82 -15.58
N LEU A 535 -7.64 0.22 -16.00
CA LEU A 535 -7.66 1.52 -15.31
C LEU A 535 -8.10 1.39 -13.85
N GLU A 536 -9.02 0.48 -13.55
CA GLU A 536 -9.46 0.17 -12.18
C GLU A 536 -8.38 -0.46 -11.29
N HIS A 537 -7.36 -1.09 -11.88
CA HIS A 537 -6.24 -1.72 -11.17
C HIS A 537 -4.97 -0.87 -11.20
N THR A 538 -4.94 0.14 -12.05
CA THR A 538 -3.82 1.10 -12.21
C THR A 538 -4.26 2.53 -11.91
N TYR A 539 -5.36 2.65 -11.15
CA TYR A 539 -5.98 3.90 -10.75
C TYR A 539 -5.02 4.76 -9.93
N LEU A 540 -4.94 6.04 -10.27
CA LEU A 540 -4.36 7.08 -9.42
C LEU A 540 -5.23 8.33 -9.53
N ALA A 541 -5.57 8.89 -8.37
CA ALA A 541 -6.20 10.20 -8.26
C ALA A 541 -5.44 11.09 -7.28
N VAL A 542 -5.43 12.39 -7.56
CA VAL A 542 -4.98 13.44 -6.66
C VAL A 542 -6.17 14.28 -6.21
N TYR A 543 -6.08 14.79 -4.98
CA TYR A 543 -7.14 15.55 -4.33
C TYR A 543 -6.65 16.96 -4.03
N ILE A 544 -7.25 17.94 -4.70
CA ILE A 544 -6.93 19.34 -4.52
C ILE A 544 -8.00 19.95 -3.63
N ARG A 545 -7.54 20.62 -2.56
CA ARG A 545 -8.41 21.30 -1.59
C ARG A 545 -8.00 22.76 -1.52
N LYS A 546 -8.94 23.66 -1.81
CA LYS A 546 -8.74 25.12 -1.75
C LYS A 546 -9.90 25.76 -0.98
N GLY A 547 -9.68 26.00 0.32
CA GLY A 547 -10.76 26.42 1.21
C GLY A 547 -11.87 25.35 1.25
N SER A 548 -13.08 25.73 0.85
CA SER A 548 -14.22 24.81 0.74
C SER A 548 -14.29 24.04 -0.59
N GLU A 549 -13.46 24.39 -1.57
CA GLU A 549 -13.43 23.71 -2.87
C GLU A 549 -12.64 22.40 -2.77
N PHE A 550 -13.19 21.37 -3.40
CA PHE A 550 -12.61 20.04 -3.49
C PHE A 550 -12.74 19.55 -4.94
N SER A 551 -11.61 19.22 -5.55
CA SER A 551 -11.58 18.58 -6.87
C SER A 551 -10.81 17.27 -6.81
N VAL A 552 -11.20 16.38 -7.72
CA VAL A 552 -10.54 15.10 -7.97
C VAL A 552 -9.98 15.15 -9.37
N GLU A 553 -8.68 14.93 -9.50
CA GLU A 553 -8.02 14.81 -10.79
C GLU A 553 -7.41 13.42 -10.91
N HIS A 554 -7.59 12.80 -12.07
CA HIS A 554 -7.15 11.44 -12.32
C HIS A 554 -5.93 11.44 -13.23
N LEU A 555 -4.97 10.53 -12.99
CA LEU A 555 -3.78 10.44 -13.85
C LEU A 555 -4.16 10.26 -15.32
N ILE A 556 -5.07 9.33 -15.57
CA ILE A 556 -5.65 9.08 -16.88
C ILE A 556 -7.12 9.47 -16.82
N LYS A 557 -7.59 10.28 -17.77
CA LYS A 557 -8.96 10.83 -17.79
C LYS A 557 -10.03 9.76 -17.56
N GLY A 558 -9.95 8.64 -18.28
CA GLY A 558 -10.92 7.54 -18.18
C GLY A 558 -10.96 6.79 -16.84
N MET A 559 -10.15 7.14 -15.84
CA MET A 559 -10.28 6.62 -14.48
C MET A 559 -11.44 7.28 -13.71
N ASP A 560 -11.96 8.41 -14.17
CA ASP A 560 -13.09 9.14 -13.57
C ASP A 560 -14.38 8.31 -13.46
N VAL A 561 -14.58 7.36 -14.38
CA VAL A 561 -15.72 6.43 -14.39
C VAL A 561 -15.78 5.52 -13.16
N LEU A 562 -14.71 5.47 -12.37
CA LEU A 562 -14.60 4.65 -11.17
C LEU A 562 -15.09 5.38 -9.91
N ASP A 563 -15.28 6.69 -10.00
CA ASP A 563 -15.92 7.48 -8.97
C ASP A 563 -17.45 7.36 -9.04
N LYS A 564 -18.13 7.66 -7.93
CA LYS A 564 -19.60 7.74 -7.89
C LYS A 564 -20.03 9.19 -7.97
N THR A 565 -21.27 9.43 -8.38
CA THR A 565 -21.89 10.76 -8.33
C THR A 565 -23.18 10.70 -7.54
N LYS A 566 -23.36 11.64 -6.60
CA LYS A 566 -24.62 11.80 -5.85
C LYS A 566 -24.98 13.27 -5.74
N GLY A 567 -26.18 13.63 -6.22
CA GLY A 567 -26.64 15.02 -6.20
C GLY A 567 -25.73 15.98 -6.95
N GLY A 568 -25.16 15.53 -8.09
CA GLY A 568 -24.21 16.32 -8.90
C GLY A 568 -22.81 16.48 -8.30
N LYS A 569 -22.53 15.86 -7.15
CA LYS A 569 -21.19 15.88 -6.52
C LYS A 569 -20.48 14.54 -6.73
N VAL A 570 -19.19 14.63 -7.08
CA VAL A 570 -18.30 13.47 -7.17
C VAL A 570 -18.04 12.93 -5.77
N ILE A 571 -18.15 11.61 -5.64
CA ILE A 571 -17.78 10.82 -4.47
C ILE A 571 -16.58 9.98 -4.91
N PRO A 572 -15.35 10.33 -4.50
CA PRO A 572 -14.15 9.68 -4.99
C PRO A 572 -14.03 8.25 -4.48
N ARG A 573 -13.53 7.35 -5.32
CA ARG A 573 -13.14 6.00 -4.91
C ARG A 573 -12.13 6.03 -3.77
N PHE A 574 -12.21 5.05 -2.86
CA PHE A 574 -11.40 4.91 -1.63
C PHE A 574 -11.62 5.97 -0.53
N LEU A 575 -12.01 7.19 -0.90
CA LEU A 575 -12.24 8.29 0.06
C LEU A 575 -13.70 8.39 0.49
N GLY A 576 -14.63 8.27 -0.47
CA GLY A 576 -16.05 8.52 -0.23
C GLY A 576 -16.92 7.27 -0.09
N PHE A 577 -16.39 6.08 -0.42
CA PHE A 577 -17.08 4.81 -0.24
C PHE A 577 -16.10 3.62 -0.14
N PRO A 578 -16.51 2.51 0.51
CA PRO A 578 -15.75 1.26 0.57
C PRO A 578 -15.45 0.64 -0.79
N ASP A 579 -14.23 0.16 -0.97
CA ASP A 579 -13.78 -0.61 -2.13
C ASP A 579 -13.36 -2.04 -1.74
N ASN A 580 -13.52 -2.99 -2.66
CA ASN A 580 -13.10 -4.37 -2.42
C ASN A 580 -11.57 -4.55 -2.52
N ARG A 581 -10.83 -3.63 -3.15
CA ARG A 581 -9.38 -3.69 -3.37
C ARG A 581 -8.59 -2.92 -2.32
N ASP A 582 -7.38 -3.40 -2.05
CA ASP A 582 -6.37 -2.69 -1.29
C ASP A 582 -5.80 -1.50 -2.06
N PHE A 583 -5.41 -0.46 -1.34
CA PHE A 583 -4.87 0.77 -1.92
C PHE A 583 -3.88 1.45 -0.97
N PHE A 584 -3.04 2.29 -1.56
CA PHE A 584 -2.21 3.24 -0.84
C PHE A 584 -2.82 4.64 -0.94
N TYR A 585 -2.53 5.47 0.04
CA TYR A 585 -2.90 6.88 0.02
C TYR A 585 -1.80 7.75 0.61
N LEU A 586 -1.60 8.92 0.02
CA LEU A 586 -0.69 9.93 0.53
C LEU A 586 -1.51 10.98 1.24
N PHE A 587 -1.07 11.37 2.42
CA PHE A 587 -1.72 12.42 3.20
C PHE A 587 -0.68 13.40 3.74
N ARG A 588 -1.07 14.67 3.80
CA ARG A 588 -0.18 15.75 4.25
C ARG A 588 0.22 15.49 5.69
N LYS A 589 1.52 15.58 5.97
CA LYS A 589 2.04 15.61 7.34
C LYS A 589 1.41 16.79 8.06
N VAL A 590 1.08 16.60 9.34
CA VAL A 590 0.69 17.74 10.19
C VAL A 590 1.98 18.52 10.40
N ASP A 591 1.96 19.84 10.12
CA ASP A 591 3.10 20.70 10.44
C ASP A 591 3.42 20.50 11.93
N SER A 592 4.60 19.98 12.23
CA SER A 592 5.07 19.67 13.59
C SER A 592 5.37 20.92 14.38
#